data_AF-A0A645H8U3-F1
#
_entry.id   AF-A0A645H8U3-F1
#
_cell.length_a   1.000
_cell.length_b   1.000
_cell.length_c   1.000
_cell.angle_alpha   90.00
_cell.angle_beta   90.00
_cell.angle_gamma   90.00
#
_symmetry.space_group_name_H-M   'P 1'
#
loop_
_entity.id
_entity.type
_entity.pdbx_description
1 polymer ?
#
loop_
_entity_poly.entity_id
_entity_poly.type
_entity_poly.pdbx_seq_one_letter_code
_entity_poly.pdbx_strand_id
1 'polypeptide(L)'
;MAEFGADLLLAGMAHALHKPVVGLESAQTQLEELLSDDPLEVQESVRDGLDQLDDPKAPEILQQLANIWASGNEKQLENYADWCDCIKTERDRLKYARLMDGRNPGMADGIVRQLQQGKTVFAAVGALHMVGPKGLPELLRQKGYQVERVSFKLPPMQKSESKPIQTE
;
A
#
# COMPACT_ATOMS: atom_id res chain seq x y z
N MET A 1 -19.23 -2.53 -4.78
CA MET A 1 -17.86 -2.37 -5.32
C MET A 1 -16.80 -2.13 -4.25
N ALA A 2 -17.14 -1.74 -3.01
CA ALA A 2 -16.20 -1.69 -1.88
C ALA A 2 -16.04 -3.03 -1.13
N GLU A 3 -16.60 -4.13 -1.64
CA GLU A 3 -16.62 -5.45 -0.95
C GLU A 3 -15.27 -6.18 -0.98
N PHE A 4 -14.36 -5.80 -1.87
CA PHE A 4 -13.03 -6.39 -1.98
C PHE A 4 -11.99 -5.27 -2.02
N GLY A 5 -11.05 -5.26 -1.08
CA GLY A 5 -9.88 -4.39 -1.14
C GLY A 5 -9.10 -4.61 -2.44
N ALA A 6 -8.30 -3.61 -2.84
CA ALA A 6 -7.55 -3.65 -4.11
C ALA A 6 -6.70 -4.94 -4.26
N ASP A 7 -6.14 -5.42 -3.15
CA ASP A 7 -5.33 -6.64 -3.08
C ASP A 7 -6.13 -7.89 -3.46
N LEU A 8 -7.33 -8.07 -2.91
CA LEU A 8 -8.19 -9.22 -3.20
C LEU A 8 -8.68 -9.20 -4.64
N LEU A 9 -9.01 -8.02 -5.17
CA LEU A 9 -9.39 -7.85 -6.56
C LEU A 9 -8.23 -8.25 -7.50
N LEU A 10 -7.03 -7.72 -7.26
CA LEU A 10 -5.85 -7.99 -8.08
C LEU A 10 -5.41 -9.45 -7.98
N ALA A 11 -5.45 -10.04 -6.79
CA ALA A 11 -5.17 -11.47 -6.59
C ALA A 11 -6.20 -12.33 -7.34
N GLY A 12 -7.49 -12.01 -7.22
CA GLY A 12 -8.56 -12.70 -7.95
C GLY A 12 -8.37 -12.63 -9.47
N MET A 13 -8.02 -11.45 -10.00
CA MET A 13 -7.68 -11.28 -11.42
C MET A 13 -6.46 -12.10 -11.83
N ALA A 14 -5.40 -12.11 -11.03
CA ALA A 14 -4.21 -12.91 -11.30
C ALA A 14 -4.54 -14.41 -11.35
N HIS A 15 -5.35 -14.90 -10.39
CA HIS A 15 -5.84 -16.28 -10.38
C HIS A 15 -6.65 -16.63 -11.63
N ALA A 16 -7.60 -15.76 -12.02
CA ALA A 16 -8.41 -15.96 -13.22
C ALA A 16 -7.58 -15.96 -14.51
N LEU A 17 -6.46 -15.22 -14.53
CA LEU A 17 -5.51 -15.16 -15.63
C LEU A 17 -4.40 -16.22 -15.54
N HIS A 18 -4.48 -17.15 -14.57
CA HIS A 18 -3.45 -18.16 -14.29
C HIS A 18 -2.04 -17.57 -14.11
N LYS A 19 -1.94 -16.37 -13.53
CA LYS A 19 -0.67 -15.73 -13.21
C LYS A 19 -0.24 -16.13 -11.79
N PRO A 20 1.04 -16.47 -11.57
CA PRO A 20 1.55 -16.76 -10.24
C PRO A 20 1.49 -15.50 -9.37
N VAL A 21 0.98 -15.65 -8.15
CA VAL A 21 0.99 -14.61 -7.11
C VAL A 21 2.11 -14.96 -6.13
N VAL A 22 3.02 -14.02 -5.91
CA VAL A 22 4.13 -14.16 -4.95
C VAL A 22 4.17 -12.94 -4.04
N GLY A 23 4.48 -13.15 -2.77
CA GLY A 23 4.77 -12.06 -1.85
C GLY A 23 6.12 -11.43 -2.14
N LEU A 24 6.21 -10.10 -2.00
CA LEU A 24 7.49 -9.38 -2.03
C LEU A 24 8.24 -9.51 -0.69
N GLU A 25 7.52 -9.89 0.36
CA GLU A 25 8.00 -10.15 1.72
C GLU A 25 7.33 -11.41 2.27
N SER A 26 7.88 -11.97 3.35
CA SER A 26 7.25 -13.07 4.08
C SER A 26 6.24 -12.52 5.10
N ALA A 27 5.23 -13.34 5.45
CA ALA A 27 4.32 -12.99 6.55
C ALA A 27 5.06 -12.78 7.87
N GLN A 28 6.10 -13.59 8.13
CA GLN A 28 6.94 -13.47 9.33
C GLN A 28 7.62 -12.11 9.41
N THR A 29 8.20 -11.62 8.31
CA THR A 29 8.81 -10.28 8.25
C THR A 29 7.79 -9.19 8.58
N GLN A 30 6.56 -9.28 8.07
CA GLN A 30 5.53 -8.30 8.41
C GLN A 30 5.16 -8.34 9.89
N LEU A 31 5.03 -9.54 10.47
CA LEU A 31 4.72 -9.71 11.89
C LEU A 31 5.83 -9.15 12.77
N GLU A 32 7.10 -9.39 12.44
CA GLU A 32 8.24 -8.84 13.18
C GLU A 32 8.25 -7.31 13.16
N GLU A 33 7.83 -6.68 12.07
CA GLU A 33 7.75 -5.22 11.95
C GLU A 33 6.49 -4.61 12.60
N LEU A 34 5.39 -5.36 12.67
CA LEU A 34 4.10 -4.91 13.20
C LEU A 34 3.90 -5.20 14.69
N LEU A 35 4.55 -6.23 15.20
CA LEU A 35 4.37 -6.73 16.56
C LEU A 35 5.63 -6.52 17.39
N SER A 36 5.42 -6.47 18.69
CA SER A 36 6.47 -6.47 19.70
C SER A 36 6.25 -7.64 20.65
N ASP A 37 7.34 -8.20 21.15
CA ASP A 37 7.29 -9.18 22.24
C ASP A 37 7.16 -8.49 23.62
N ASP A 38 7.27 -7.16 23.68
CA ASP A 38 7.05 -6.38 24.89
C ASP A 38 5.54 -6.20 25.16
N PRO A 39 4.99 -6.77 26.26
CA PRO A 39 3.58 -6.66 26.59
C PRO A 39 3.08 -5.21 26.73
N LEU A 40 3.94 -4.28 27.15
CA LEU A 40 3.58 -2.86 27.27
C LEU A 40 3.40 -2.24 25.89
N GLU A 41 4.35 -2.46 24.97
CA GLU A 41 4.24 -1.96 23.60
C GLU A 41 3.03 -2.56 22.86
N VAL A 42 2.70 -3.84 23.13
CA VAL A 42 1.49 -4.47 22.60
C VAL A 42 0.24 -3.80 23.16
N GLN A 43 0.15 -3.58 24.48
CA GLN A 43 -0.98 -2.91 25.10
C GLN A 43 -1.19 -1.49 24.53
N GLU A 44 -0.11 -0.74 24.38
CA GLU A 44 -0.16 0.60 23.79
C GLU A 44 -0.60 0.56 22.32
N SER A 45 -0.06 -0.37 21.52
CA SER A 45 -0.46 -0.52 20.11
C SER A 45 -1.93 -0.88 19.95
N VAL A 46 -2.48 -1.70 20.84
CA VAL A 46 -3.92 -2.01 20.87
C VAL A 46 -4.73 -0.77 21.23
N ARG A 47 -4.30 0.00 22.24
CA ARG A 47 -4.97 1.26 22.62
C ARG A 47 -4.99 2.24 21.46
N ASP A 48 -3.86 2.45 20.78
CA ASP A 48 -3.79 3.34 19.61
C ASP A 48 -4.76 2.91 18.50
N GLY A 49 -4.86 1.60 18.25
CA GLY A 49 -5.77 1.07 17.25
C GLY A 49 -7.23 1.34 17.59
N LEU A 50 -7.60 1.22 18.87
CA LEU A 50 -8.94 1.56 19.35
C LEU A 50 -9.19 3.07 19.28
N ASP A 51 -8.24 3.89 19.72
CA ASP A 51 -8.35 5.36 19.66
C ASP A 51 -8.50 5.85 18.20
N GLN A 52 -7.79 5.21 17.25
CA GLN A 52 -7.95 5.49 15.81
C GLN A 52 -9.30 5.06 15.25
N LEU A 53 -9.86 3.94 15.71
CA LEU A 53 -11.20 3.48 15.30
C LEU A 53 -12.30 4.39 15.87
N ASP A 54 -12.09 4.96 17.06
CA ASP A 54 -13.02 5.87 17.72
C ASP A 54 -12.86 7.33 17.26
N ASP A 55 -11.78 7.68 16.53
CA ASP A 55 -11.57 9.03 16.02
C ASP A 55 -12.61 9.38 14.94
N PRO A 56 -13.49 10.38 15.16
CA PRO A 56 -14.51 10.76 14.19
C PRO A 56 -13.93 11.29 12.87
N LYS A 57 -12.65 11.67 12.83
CA LYS A 57 -11.96 12.13 11.61
C LYS A 57 -11.39 10.99 10.77
N ALA A 58 -11.27 9.77 11.30
CA ALA A 58 -10.63 8.65 10.61
C ALA A 58 -11.22 8.37 9.21
N PRO A 59 -12.55 8.40 8.99
CA PRO A 59 -13.12 8.25 7.65
C PRO A 59 -12.70 9.36 6.67
N GLU A 60 -12.61 10.60 7.14
CA GLU A 60 -12.21 11.75 6.32
C GLU A 60 -10.75 11.65 5.89
N ILE A 61 -9.87 11.26 6.83
CA ILE A 61 -8.44 11.05 6.57
C ILE A 61 -8.25 9.91 5.56
N LEU A 62 -8.98 8.79 5.71
CA LEU A 62 -8.92 7.67 4.77
C LEU A 62 -9.42 8.07 3.38
N GLN A 63 -10.51 8.84 3.29
CA GLN A 63 -11.04 9.34 2.03
C GLN A 63 -10.06 10.33 1.36
N GLN A 64 -9.40 11.20 2.13
CA GLN A 64 -8.35 12.08 1.64
C GLN A 64 -7.18 11.28 1.08
N LEU A 65 -6.69 10.27 1.80
CA LEU A 65 -5.62 9.38 1.32
C LEU A 65 -5.99 8.70 0.00
N ALA A 66 -7.21 8.15 -0.08
CA ALA A 66 -7.71 7.51 -1.30
C ALA A 66 -7.79 8.49 -2.48
N ASN A 67 -8.25 9.72 -2.26
CA ASN A 67 -8.34 10.75 -3.29
C ASN A 67 -6.97 11.23 -3.79
N ILE A 68 -6.02 11.41 -2.87
CA ILE A 68 -4.63 11.77 -3.20
C ILE A 68 -3.98 10.67 -4.05
N TRP A 69 -4.15 9.40 -3.66
CA TRP A 69 -3.66 8.27 -4.44
C TRP A 69 -4.32 8.19 -5.82
N ALA A 70 -5.66 8.26 -5.88
CA ALA A 70 -6.41 8.15 -7.12
C ALA A 70 -6.10 9.27 -8.13
N SER A 71 -5.82 10.48 -7.65
CA SER A 71 -5.39 11.61 -8.49
C SER A 71 -3.91 11.55 -8.90
N GLY A 72 -3.13 10.65 -8.29
CA GLY A 72 -1.70 10.53 -8.53
C GLY A 72 -0.88 11.71 -8.00
N ASN A 73 -1.37 12.40 -6.96
CA ASN A 73 -0.67 13.53 -6.35
C ASN A 73 0.43 13.04 -5.39
N GLU A 74 1.55 12.59 -5.98
CA GLU A 74 2.70 12.05 -5.25
C GLU A 74 3.25 13.02 -4.19
N LYS A 75 3.28 14.33 -4.50
CA LYS A 75 3.77 15.35 -3.57
C LYS A 75 2.94 15.43 -2.29
N GLN A 76 1.61 15.39 -2.41
CA GLN A 76 0.76 15.38 -1.22
C GLN A 76 0.87 14.05 -0.48
N LEU A 77 1.01 12.94 -1.21
CA LEU A 77 1.16 11.63 -0.60
C LEU A 77 2.48 11.49 0.18
N GLU A 78 3.56 12.07 -0.30
CA GLU A 78 4.86 12.11 0.39
C GLU A 78 4.77 12.83 1.75
N ASN A 79 3.94 13.86 1.84
CA ASN A 79 3.72 14.64 3.06
C ASN A 79 2.65 14.02 3.98
N TYR A 80 2.34 12.72 3.85
CA TYR A 80 1.32 12.02 4.65
C TYR A 80 1.41 12.32 6.16
N ALA A 81 2.63 12.28 6.69
CA ALA A 81 2.90 12.53 8.11
C ALA A 81 2.43 13.91 8.59
N ASP A 82 2.39 14.91 7.70
CA ASP A 82 2.05 16.28 8.05
C ASP A 82 0.54 16.52 8.11
N TRP A 83 -0.26 15.79 7.32
CA TRP A 83 -1.68 16.05 7.18
C TRP A 83 -2.60 14.94 7.70
N CYS A 84 -2.08 13.74 7.96
CA CYS A 84 -2.92 12.64 8.43
C CYS A 84 -3.48 12.86 9.85
N ASP A 85 -2.96 13.85 10.61
CA ASP A 85 -3.29 14.07 12.03
C ASP A 85 -3.15 12.76 12.85
N CYS A 86 -2.20 11.90 12.46
CA CYS A 86 -2.05 10.54 12.97
C CYS A 86 -0.62 10.21 13.47
N ILE A 87 0.36 11.07 13.18
CA ILE A 87 1.74 10.95 13.64
C ILE A 87 2.04 12.10 14.59
N LYS A 88 1.73 11.92 15.89
CA LYS A 88 1.75 13.01 16.89
C LYS A 88 2.93 12.92 17.85
N THR A 89 3.39 11.70 18.10
CA THR A 89 4.43 11.40 19.09
C THR A 89 5.69 10.88 18.41
N GLU A 90 6.81 10.88 19.13
CA GLU A 90 8.06 10.26 18.64
C GLU A 90 7.89 8.77 18.37
N ARG A 91 7.10 8.08 19.21
CA ARG A 91 6.76 6.68 19.02
C ARG A 91 6.01 6.46 17.70
N ASP A 92 5.06 7.34 17.35
CA ASP A 92 4.35 7.26 16.06
C ASP A 92 5.30 7.44 14.88
N ARG A 93 6.27 8.36 15.00
CA ARG A 93 7.30 8.60 13.96
C ARG A 93 8.20 7.38 13.78
N LEU A 94 8.66 6.78 14.87
CA LEU A 94 9.47 5.57 14.83
C LEU A 94 8.69 4.39 14.23
N LYS A 95 7.42 4.22 14.61
CA LYS A 95 6.52 3.21 14.03
C LYS A 95 6.29 3.44 12.54
N TYR A 96 6.04 4.68 12.13
CA TYR A 96 5.88 5.03 10.71
C TYR A 96 7.15 4.75 9.91
N ALA A 97 8.31 5.19 10.39
CA ALA A 97 9.59 4.94 9.75
C ALA A 97 9.87 3.44 9.64
N ARG A 98 9.58 2.66 10.68
CA ARG A 98 9.72 1.20 10.67
C ARG A 98 8.84 0.56 9.59
N LEU A 99 7.56 0.92 9.55
CA LEU A 99 6.60 0.33 8.61
C LEU A 99 6.83 0.75 7.15
N MET A 100 7.23 1.99 6.91
CA MET A 100 7.44 2.50 5.55
C MET A 100 8.89 2.33 5.11
N ASP A 101 9.82 2.99 5.79
CA ASP A 101 11.24 2.99 5.41
C ASP A 101 11.92 1.65 5.66
N GLY A 102 11.57 0.96 6.75
CA GLY A 102 12.19 -0.32 7.14
C GLY A 102 11.84 -1.47 6.20
N ARG A 103 10.61 -1.48 5.67
CA ARG A 103 10.09 -2.56 4.82
C ARG A 103 10.40 -2.40 3.33
N ASN A 104 10.51 -1.15 2.86
CA ASN A 104 10.75 -0.86 1.43
C ASN A 104 12.00 -1.56 0.84
N PRO A 105 13.15 -1.64 1.54
CA PRO A 105 14.32 -2.37 1.03
C PRO A 105 14.04 -3.85 0.74
N GLY A 106 13.35 -4.55 1.65
CA GLY A 106 12.99 -5.96 1.48
C GLY A 106 12.04 -6.18 0.30
N MET A 107 11.03 -5.33 0.16
CA MET A 107 10.13 -5.35 -1.00
C MET A 107 10.87 -5.08 -2.32
N ALA A 108 11.77 -4.09 -2.34
CA ALA A 108 12.57 -3.79 -3.53
C ALA A 108 13.45 -4.98 -3.93
N ASP A 109 14.07 -5.67 -2.95
CA ASP A 109 14.81 -6.90 -3.20
C ASP A 109 13.91 -8.03 -3.71
N GLY A 110 12.68 -8.14 -3.21
CA GLY A 110 11.65 -9.06 -3.72
C GLY A 110 11.36 -8.83 -5.20
N ILE A 111 11.17 -7.57 -5.61
CA ILE A 111 10.95 -7.19 -7.01
C ILE A 111 12.17 -7.56 -7.86
N VAL A 112 13.37 -7.14 -7.45
CA VAL A 112 14.62 -7.39 -8.19
C VAL A 112 14.88 -8.88 -8.37
N ARG A 113 14.61 -9.70 -7.35
CA ARG A 113 14.75 -11.16 -7.43
C ARG A 113 13.89 -11.77 -8.53
N GLN A 114 12.65 -11.29 -8.71
CA GLN A 114 11.78 -11.76 -9.79
C GLN A 114 12.28 -11.27 -11.16
N LEU A 115 12.71 -10.01 -11.27
CA LEU A 115 13.26 -9.44 -12.51
C LEU A 115 14.53 -10.18 -12.97
N GLN A 116 15.43 -10.51 -12.04
CA GLN A 116 16.66 -11.28 -12.32
C GLN A 116 16.40 -12.70 -12.81
N GLN A 117 15.22 -13.27 -12.54
CA GLN A 117 14.78 -14.55 -13.09
C GLN A 117 14.24 -14.41 -14.53
N GLY A 118 14.35 -13.23 -15.15
CA GLY A 118 13.84 -12.96 -16.50
C GLY A 118 12.33 -12.79 -16.57
N LYS A 119 11.65 -12.56 -15.45
CA LYS A 119 10.19 -12.36 -15.39
C LYS A 119 9.82 -10.89 -15.60
N THR A 120 8.66 -10.67 -16.22
CA THR A 120 7.95 -9.39 -16.13
C THR A 120 7.10 -9.38 -14.88
N VAL A 121 7.22 -8.33 -14.06
CA VAL A 121 6.58 -8.25 -12.75
C VAL A 121 5.53 -7.15 -12.75
N PHE A 122 4.32 -7.47 -12.31
CA PHE A 122 3.35 -6.51 -11.83
C PHE A 122 3.35 -6.57 -10.31
N ALA A 123 3.86 -5.52 -9.66
CA ALA A 123 3.93 -5.43 -8.20
C ALA A 123 2.83 -4.48 -7.70
N ALA A 124 1.99 -4.97 -6.80
CA ALA A 124 1.00 -4.17 -6.08
C ALA A 124 1.46 -3.98 -4.63
N VAL A 125 1.45 -2.74 -4.17
CA VAL A 125 1.88 -2.33 -2.82
C VAL A 125 0.98 -1.21 -2.30
N GLY A 126 1.01 -0.98 -0.98
CA GLY A 126 0.35 0.18 -0.39
C GLY A 126 0.88 1.50 -0.93
N ALA A 127 0.00 2.51 -1.04
CA ALA A 127 0.28 3.79 -1.66
C ALA A 127 1.53 4.50 -1.09
N LEU A 128 1.72 4.44 0.23
CA LEU A 128 2.83 5.10 0.91
C LEU A 128 4.21 4.48 0.59
N HIS A 129 4.27 3.24 0.11
CA HIS A 129 5.53 2.62 -0.34
C HIS A 129 6.03 3.20 -1.68
N MET A 130 5.23 4.03 -2.35
CA MET A 130 5.54 4.57 -3.68
C MET A 130 6.18 5.95 -3.67
N VAL A 131 6.31 6.61 -2.50
CA VAL A 131 6.72 8.01 -2.39
C VAL A 131 7.93 8.21 -1.48
N GLY A 132 8.58 9.35 -1.62
CA GLY A 132 9.74 9.73 -0.81
C GLY A 132 11.07 9.11 -1.24
N PRO A 133 12.17 9.56 -0.63
CA PRO A 133 13.54 9.14 -0.99
C PRO A 133 13.84 7.67 -0.67
N LYS A 134 13.03 7.03 0.17
CA LYS A 134 13.11 5.60 0.50
C LYS A 134 11.94 4.80 -0.08
N GLY A 135 11.11 5.41 -0.94
CA GLY A 135 10.06 4.72 -1.67
C GLY A 135 10.62 3.72 -2.68
N LEU A 136 9.82 2.73 -3.05
CA LEU A 136 10.21 1.68 -4.00
C LEU A 136 10.74 2.21 -5.35
N PRO A 137 10.13 3.24 -5.98
CA PRO A 137 10.67 3.79 -7.22
C PRO A 137 12.13 4.26 -7.07
N GLU A 138 12.47 4.91 -5.96
CA GLU A 138 13.82 5.42 -5.75
C GLU A 138 14.81 4.32 -5.39
N LEU A 139 14.39 3.35 -4.55
CA LEU A 139 15.21 2.17 -4.26
C LEU A 139 15.51 1.34 -5.51
N LEU A 140 14.55 1.23 -6.44
CA LEU A 140 14.79 0.55 -7.72
C LEU A 140 15.78 1.31 -8.61
N ARG A 141 15.71 2.65 -8.65
CA ARG A 141 16.73 3.48 -9.34
C ARG A 141 18.12 3.27 -8.76
N GLN A 142 18.24 3.27 -7.43
CA GLN A 142 19.51 3.01 -6.73
C GLN A 142 20.07 1.61 -7.02
N LYS A 143 19.18 0.63 -7.30
CA LYS A 143 19.57 -0.72 -7.74
C LYS A 143 19.90 -0.81 -9.25
N GLY A 144 19.92 0.31 -9.96
CA GLY A 144 20.34 0.38 -11.37
C GLY A 144 19.22 0.21 -12.39
N TYR A 145 17.95 0.24 -11.96
CA TYR A 145 16.80 0.13 -12.87
C TYR A 145 16.36 1.50 -13.37
N GLN A 146 15.97 1.58 -14.64
CA GLN A 146 15.23 2.72 -15.16
C GLN A 146 13.78 2.66 -14.64
N VAL A 147 13.33 3.74 -14.01
CA VAL A 147 12.00 3.83 -13.42
C VAL A 147 11.26 5.01 -14.03
N GLU A 148 10.17 4.71 -14.73
CA GLU A 148 9.35 5.69 -15.42
C GLU A 148 7.92 5.65 -14.91
N ARG A 149 7.34 6.83 -14.65
CA ARG A 149 5.92 6.94 -14.33
C ARG A 149 5.10 6.75 -15.60
N VAL A 150 4.25 5.74 -15.62
CA VAL A 150 3.37 5.45 -16.76
C VAL A 150 2.06 6.22 -16.59
N SER A 151 1.66 7.01 -17.59
CA SER A 151 0.35 7.65 -17.61
C SER A 151 -0.72 6.64 -18.04
N PHE A 152 -1.66 6.29 -17.16
CA PHE A 152 -2.81 5.50 -17.55
C PHE A 152 -3.90 6.41 -18.10
N LYS A 153 -4.17 6.34 -19.42
CA LYS A 153 -5.37 6.93 -20.00
C LYS A 153 -6.49 5.92 -19.82
N LEU A 154 -7.53 6.27 -19.06
CA LEU A 154 -8.73 5.43 -18.97
C LEU A 154 -9.25 5.17 -20.39
N PRO A 155 -9.45 3.90 -20.79
CA PRO A 155 -10.21 3.63 -22.00
C PRO A 155 -11.60 4.25 -21.85
N PRO A 156 -12.19 4.81 -22.92
CA PRO A 156 -13.53 5.39 -22.85
C PRO A 156 -14.49 4.36 -22.26
N MET A 157 -15.19 4.74 -21.18
CA MET A 157 -16.15 3.85 -20.54
C MET A 157 -17.21 3.45 -21.58
N GLN A 158 -17.25 2.16 -21.94
CA GLN A 158 -18.40 1.62 -22.63
C GLN A 158 -19.57 1.65 -21.66
N LYS A 159 -20.65 2.36 -22.02
CA LYS A 159 -21.91 2.30 -21.29
C LYS A 159 -22.37 0.85 -21.29
N SER A 160 -22.24 0.17 -20.15
CA SER A 160 -22.89 -1.10 -19.91
C SER A 160 -24.40 -0.81 -19.83
N GLU A 161 -25.17 -1.35 -20.77
CA GLU A 161 -26.62 -1.45 -20.62
C GLU A 161 -26.89 -2.49 -19.53
N SER A 162 -27.04 -2.04 -18.29
CA SER A 162 -27.46 -2.90 -17.19
C SER A 162 -28.88 -3.41 -17.47
N LYS A 163 -29.00 -4.70 -17.80
CA LYS A 163 -30.30 -5.38 -17.83
C LYS A 163 -30.83 -5.47 -16.39
N PRO A 164 -32.09 -5.11 -16.11
CA PRO A 164 -32.64 -5.15 -14.77
C PRO A 164 -32.62 -6.59 -14.23
N ILE A 165 -32.18 -6.72 -12.98
CA ILE A 165 -32.22 -7.98 -12.23
C ILE A 165 -33.69 -8.34 -12.03
N GLN A 166 -34.12 -9.45 -12.61
CA GLN A 166 -35.44 -10.02 -12.33
C GLN A 166 -35.36 -10.76 -10.99
N THR A 167 -36.13 -10.29 -10.02
CA THR A 167 -36.40 -10.98 -8.76
C THR A 167 -37.63 -11.86 -8.95
N GLU A 168 -37.47 -13.17 -8.84
CA GLU A 168 -38.54 -14.12 -8.51
C GLU A 168 -38.51 -14.41 -7.00
#